data_AF-A0A2E1Q564-F1
#
_entry.id   AF-A0A2E1Q564-F1
#
_cell.length_a   1.000
_cell.length_b   1.000
_cell.length_c   1.000
_cell.angle_alpha   90.00
_cell.angle_beta   90.00
_cell.angle_gamma   90.00
#
_symmetry.space_group_name_H-M   'P 1'
#
loop_
_entity.id
_entity.type
_entity.pdbx_description
1 polymer ?
#
loop_
_entity_poly.entity_id
_entity_poly.type
_entity_poly.pdbx_seq_one_letter_code
_entity_poly.pdbx_strand_id
1 'polypeptide(L)'
;MRSFLFSLIALSAFFGRVSFSETTIFDVIVSHDPNGKTKVFSSEPSIEECRKKIKDLVCYVNPPNEEHPDVRDRPCLPDEGRFASYFEGHFDRSSELIQKMYCRLDHIWVEKQFFATAFASPLIGPQGEVISGAIGIREEVLNSERTFDEWLSWKEETSFGGTTSLDSPRLGILQYTSNRNEKEFFLDYVLDHEFGHLFDFSNQLNRVYDCHYEETSPGTWEPVGDCRPTPGSWGELSWKDIQTPKPSSDFPFRKDICFYFCGGQFLNPASLIEIFSGIMESTFMSTYASKHPGEDWAESFALFLAQEQKGFRYQVAAGSQRFDLTAHFYSEKIEPKRKFITDFLNDNVKYPGD
;
A
#
# COMPACT_ATOMS: atom_id res chain seq x y z
N MET A 1 -19.37 3.34 -31.97
CA MET A 1 -18.25 3.41 -31.00
C MET A 1 -18.88 3.38 -29.62
N ARG A 2 -18.87 2.22 -28.96
CA ARG A 2 -19.47 2.03 -27.64
C ARG A 2 -18.41 2.43 -26.60
N SER A 3 -18.69 3.49 -25.83
CA SER A 3 -17.91 3.85 -24.65
C SER A 3 -18.06 2.73 -23.62
N PHE A 4 -16.99 2.01 -23.36
CA PHE A 4 -16.84 1.23 -22.13
C PHE A 4 -16.59 2.24 -21.00
N LEU A 5 -17.65 2.60 -20.28
CA LEU A 5 -17.52 3.18 -18.94
C LEU A 5 -17.02 2.05 -18.04
N PHE A 6 -15.71 1.97 -17.84
CA PHE A 6 -15.18 1.32 -16.65
C PHE A 6 -15.27 2.33 -15.52
N SER A 7 -16.14 2.07 -14.55
CA SER A 7 -16.10 2.73 -13.25
C SER A 7 -14.67 2.70 -12.76
N LEU A 8 -14.12 3.87 -12.43
CA LEU A 8 -13.06 3.90 -11.44
C LEU A 8 -13.64 3.14 -10.25
N ILE A 9 -13.06 1.99 -9.92
CA ILE A 9 -13.04 1.57 -8.53
C ILE A 9 -12.25 2.68 -7.86
N ALA A 10 -12.97 3.73 -7.45
CA ALA A 10 -12.54 4.50 -6.32
C ALA A 10 -12.16 3.45 -5.28
N LEU A 11 -10.95 3.53 -4.74
CA LEU A 11 -10.79 3.22 -3.32
C LEU A 11 -11.70 4.22 -2.59
N SER A 12 -13.02 4.01 -2.68
CA SER A 12 -14.03 4.74 -1.94
C SER A 12 -13.78 4.31 -0.52
N ALA A 13 -13.26 5.25 0.26
CA ALA A 13 -13.02 5.01 1.65
C ALA A 13 -14.36 4.64 2.30
N PHE A 14 -14.45 3.40 2.76
CA PHE A 14 -15.50 2.96 3.66
C PHE A 14 -15.18 3.52 5.05
N PHE A 15 -15.50 4.78 5.28
CA PHE A 15 -15.56 5.35 6.62
C PHE A 15 -16.99 5.17 7.15
N GLY A 16 -17.21 4.06 7.85
CA GLY A 16 -18.38 3.93 8.71
C GLY A 16 -18.30 4.91 9.88
N ARG A 17 -19.43 5.49 10.28
CA ARG A 17 -19.52 6.27 11.54
C ARG A 17 -19.26 5.34 12.72
N VAL A 18 -18.11 5.47 13.37
CA VAL A 18 -17.80 4.70 14.57
C VAL A 18 -18.08 5.55 15.82
N SER A 19 -19.00 5.08 16.65
CA SER A 19 -19.24 5.59 18.01
C SER A 19 -18.75 4.53 18.99
N PHE A 20 -17.76 4.86 19.83
CA PHE A 20 -17.20 3.93 20.79
C PHE A 20 -17.85 4.06 22.17
N SER A 21 -18.15 2.90 22.75
CA SER A 21 -18.47 2.68 24.16
C SER A 21 -17.28 1.95 24.78
N GLU A 22 -16.74 2.46 25.88
CA GLU A 22 -15.65 1.80 26.63
C GLU A 22 -16.16 0.52 27.29
N THR A 23 -15.60 -0.63 26.91
CA THR A 23 -15.62 -1.84 27.75
C THR A 23 -14.33 -2.61 27.56
N THR A 24 -13.59 -2.76 28.65
CA THR A 24 -12.41 -3.63 28.79
C THR A 24 -12.85 -5.06 29.13
N ILE A 25 -12.77 -5.99 28.17
CA ILE A 25 -12.88 -7.43 28.42
C ILE A 25 -11.92 -8.16 27.47
N PHE A 26 -11.09 -9.04 28.03
CA PHE A 26 -10.08 -9.89 27.38
C PHE A 26 -10.46 -10.40 25.97
N ASP A 27 -9.51 -10.29 25.04
CA ASP A 27 -9.65 -10.58 23.62
C ASP A 27 -10.06 -12.04 23.35
N VAL A 28 -11.29 -12.21 22.88
CA VAL A 28 -11.77 -13.45 22.27
C VAL A 28 -12.04 -13.14 20.81
N ILE A 29 -11.14 -13.55 19.93
CA ILE A 29 -11.37 -13.47 18.48
C ILE A 29 -12.37 -14.58 18.13
N VAL A 30 -13.54 -14.17 17.65
CA VAL A 30 -14.59 -15.05 17.16
C VAL A 30 -14.53 -15.07 15.64
N SER A 31 -14.19 -16.22 15.04
CA SER A 31 -14.42 -16.42 13.60
C SER A 31 -15.64 -17.32 13.39
N HIS A 32 -16.43 -17.03 12.37
CA HIS A 32 -17.52 -17.89 11.92
C HIS A 32 -17.03 -18.70 10.73
N ASP A 33 -17.15 -20.02 10.80
CA ASP A 33 -16.97 -20.86 9.61
C ASP A 33 -18.14 -20.65 8.62
N PRO A 34 -18.03 -21.11 7.36
CA PRO A 34 -19.11 -21.01 6.37
C PRO A 34 -20.44 -21.69 6.78
N ASN A 35 -20.44 -22.47 7.87
CA ASN A 35 -21.60 -23.16 8.42
C ASN A 35 -22.16 -22.49 9.69
N GLY A 36 -21.67 -21.30 10.06
CA GLY A 36 -22.13 -20.56 11.23
C GLY A 36 -21.64 -21.09 12.58
N LYS A 37 -20.62 -21.95 12.62
CA LYS A 37 -19.99 -22.34 13.89
C LYS A 37 -19.01 -21.27 14.36
N THR A 38 -19.31 -20.73 15.54
CA THR A 38 -18.44 -19.84 16.31
C THR A 38 -17.17 -20.58 16.74
N LYS A 39 -16.01 -20.19 16.22
CA LYS A 39 -14.70 -20.65 16.67
C LYS A 39 -14.12 -19.59 17.59
N VAL A 40 -14.06 -19.91 18.88
CA VAL A 40 -13.42 -19.09 19.92
C VAL A 40 -11.92 -19.41 19.88
N PHE A 41 -11.10 -18.48 19.41
CA PHE A 41 -9.64 -18.61 19.50
C PHE A 41 -9.20 -18.12 20.88
N SER A 42 -8.67 -19.03 21.72
CA SER A 42 -8.30 -18.71 23.11
C SER A 42 -6.83 -18.30 23.29
N SER A 43 -6.09 -18.05 22.21
CA SER A 43 -4.74 -17.49 22.22
C SER A 43 -4.36 -17.04 20.80
N GLU A 44 -3.59 -15.96 20.67
CA GLU A 44 -2.96 -15.61 19.40
C GLU A 44 -2.19 -16.82 18.85
N PRO A 45 -2.30 -17.12 17.54
CA PRO A 45 -1.50 -18.18 16.94
C PRO A 45 -0.01 -17.85 17.08
N SER A 46 0.80 -18.87 17.36
CA SER A 46 2.25 -18.74 17.33
C SER A 46 2.74 -18.39 15.92
N ILE A 47 3.89 -17.71 15.82
CA ILE A 47 4.55 -17.38 14.54
C ILE A 47 4.69 -18.62 13.64
N GLU A 48 5.03 -19.77 14.21
CA GLU A 48 5.15 -21.04 13.49
C GLU A 48 3.79 -21.53 12.92
N GLU A 49 2.68 -21.30 13.63
CA GLU A 49 1.35 -21.60 13.13
C GLU A 49 0.93 -20.64 12.02
N CYS A 50 1.27 -19.36 12.15
CA CYS A 50 1.02 -18.37 11.09
C CYS A 50 1.79 -18.73 9.82
N ARG A 51 3.07 -19.09 9.95
CA ARG A 51 3.92 -19.54 8.84
C ARG A 51 3.32 -20.73 8.09
N LYS A 52 2.78 -21.71 8.81
CA LYS A 52 2.16 -22.93 8.21
C LYS A 52 0.87 -22.64 7.46
N LYS A 53 0.13 -21.60 7.86
CA LYS A 53 -1.14 -21.21 7.25
C LYS A 53 -0.97 -20.42 5.95
N ILE A 54 0.19 -19.82 5.69
CA ILE A 54 0.39 -18.93 4.52
C ILE A 54 -0.09 -19.60 3.22
N LYS A 55 0.25 -20.87 2.98
CA LYS A 55 -0.18 -21.59 1.79
C LYS A 55 -1.71 -21.67 1.64
N ASP A 56 -2.43 -21.72 2.76
CA ASP A 56 -3.89 -21.84 2.81
C ASP A 56 -4.57 -20.46 2.64
N LEU A 57 -3.82 -19.35 2.77
CA LEU A 57 -4.31 -17.99 2.53
C LEU A 57 -4.23 -17.59 1.05
N VAL A 58 -3.38 -18.26 0.26
CA VAL A 58 -3.10 -17.86 -1.13
C VAL A 58 -4.22 -18.34 -2.05
N CYS A 59 -4.85 -17.39 -2.74
CA CYS A 59 -5.95 -17.65 -3.66
C CYS A 59 -5.63 -17.07 -5.04
N TYR A 60 -5.38 -17.94 -6.02
CA TYR A 60 -5.14 -17.52 -7.41
C TYR A 60 -6.47 -17.30 -8.13
N VAL A 61 -6.71 -16.10 -8.68
CA VAL A 61 -8.02 -15.72 -9.23
C VAL A 61 -7.96 -15.27 -10.69
N ASN A 62 -9.05 -15.49 -11.42
CA ASN A 62 -9.24 -14.97 -12.77
C ASN A 62 -9.38 -13.44 -12.78
N PRO A 63 -9.22 -12.77 -13.94
CA PRO A 63 -9.57 -11.35 -14.08
C PRO A 63 -11.03 -11.09 -13.67
N PRO A 64 -11.37 -9.86 -13.22
CA PRO A 64 -12.75 -9.49 -12.92
C PRO A 64 -13.65 -9.67 -14.15
N ASN A 65 -14.91 -10.06 -13.91
CA ASN A 65 -15.92 -10.21 -14.96
C ASN A 65 -17.29 -9.67 -14.47
N GLU A 66 -18.32 -9.74 -15.32
CA GLU A 66 -19.65 -9.20 -14.99
C GLU A 66 -20.30 -9.87 -13.78
N GLU A 67 -20.03 -11.16 -13.55
CA GLU A 67 -20.59 -11.93 -12.42
C GLU A 67 -19.80 -11.71 -11.12
N HIS A 68 -18.48 -11.53 -11.24
CA HIS A 68 -17.55 -11.37 -10.13
C HIS A 68 -16.61 -10.18 -10.37
N PRO A 69 -17.10 -8.94 -10.24
CA PRO A 69 -16.29 -7.74 -10.43
C PRO A 69 -15.29 -7.51 -9.29
N ASP A 70 -15.62 -7.97 -8.08
CA ASP A 70 -14.79 -7.85 -6.89
C ASP A 70 -13.86 -9.08 -6.72
N VAL A 71 -12.68 -8.89 -6.15
CA VAL A 71 -11.76 -9.99 -5.83
C VAL A 71 -12.34 -10.96 -4.79
N ARG A 72 -13.13 -10.45 -3.85
CA ARG A 72 -13.71 -11.21 -2.74
C ARG A 72 -14.77 -12.21 -3.20
N ASP A 73 -15.39 -11.94 -4.34
CA ASP A 73 -16.40 -12.81 -4.92
C ASP A 73 -15.82 -13.83 -5.92
N ARG A 74 -14.54 -13.70 -6.29
CA ARG A 74 -13.91 -14.56 -7.30
C ARG A 74 -13.46 -15.89 -6.68
N PRO A 75 -13.85 -17.03 -7.25
CA PRO A 75 -13.42 -18.33 -6.73
C PRO A 75 -11.92 -18.54 -6.98
N CYS A 76 -11.27 -19.17 -6.01
CA CYS A 76 -9.89 -19.61 -6.14
C CYS A 76 -9.76 -20.72 -7.20
N LEU A 77 -8.67 -20.67 -7.97
CA LEU A 77 -8.36 -21.63 -9.02
C LEU A 77 -7.55 -22.80 -8.45
N PRO A 78 -7.72 -24.05 -8.95
CA PRO A 78 -7.22 -25.29 -8.34
C PRO A 78 -5.69 -25.48 -8.21
N ASP A 79 -4.87 -24.45 -8.45
CA ASP A 79 -3.41 -24.45 -8.33
C ASP A 79 -2.94 -23.36 -7.32
N GLU A 80 -3.65 -23.28 -6.19
CA GLU A 80 -3.54 -22.20 -5.18
C GLU A 80 -2.14 -22.15 -4.54
N GLY A 81 -1.50 -23.30 -4.36
CA GLY A 81 -0.22 -23.40 -3.65
C GLY A 81 1.00 -22.95 -4.45
N ARG A 82 0.92 -22.77 -5.77
CA ARG A 82 2.10 -22.50 -6.60
C ARG A 82 2.79 -21.18 -6.27
N PHE A 83 2.05 -20.21 -5.74
CA PHE A 83 2.55 -18.90 -5.35
C PHE A 83 2.90 -18.80 -3.86
N ALA A 84 2.57 -19.80 -3.05
CA ALA A 84 2.77 -19.76 -1.60
C ALA A 84 4.22 -19.45 -1.22
N SER A 85 5.18 -20.06 -1.92
CA SER A 85 6.62 -19.92 -1.65
C SER A 85 7.12 -18.46 -1.67
N TYR A 86 6.49 -17.57 -2.44
CA TYR A 86 6.84 -16.14 -2.46
C TYR A 86 6.54 -15.45 -1.12
N PHE A 87 5.32 -15.67 -0.60
CA PHE A 87 4.87 -15.08 0.66
C PHE A 87 5.52 -15.74 1.88
N GLU A 88 5.72 -17.05 1.79
CA GLU A 88 6.51 -17.82 2.75
C GLU A 88 7.95 -17.29 2.84
N GLY A 89 8.59 -17.04 1.70
CA GLY A 89 9.92 -16.45 1.66
C GLY A 89 9.99 -15.05 2.24
N HIS A 90 8.99 -14.20 1.97
CA HIS A 90 8.88 -12.88 2.61
C HIS A 90 8.75 -13.02 4.14
N PHE A 91 7.83 -13.86 4.62
CA PHE A 91 7.68 -14.15 6.05
C PHE A 91 9.01 -14.54 6.70
N ASP A 92 9.75 -15.45 6.07
CA ASP A 92 11.01 -16.00 6.61
C ASP A 92 12.13 -14.94 6.70
N ARG A 93 12.10 -13.92 5.85
CA ARG A 93 13.08 -12.80 5.84
C ARG A 93 12.65 -11.61 6.68
N SER A 94 11.40 -11.57 7.12
CA SER A 94 10.81 -10.41 7.77
C SER A 94 10.95 -10.43 9.28
N SER A 95 10.84 -9.25 9.90
CA SER A 95 10.87 -9.10 11.36
C SER A 95 9.62 -9.70 12.00
N GLU A 96 9.66 -9.97 13.32
CA GLU A 96 8.51 -10.52 14.05
C GLU A 96 7.26 -9.64 13.91
N LEU A 97 7.44 -8.30 13.86
CA LEU A 97 6.36 -7.34 13.60
C LEU A 97 5.61 -7.69 12.31
N ILE A 98 6.35 -7.93 11.23
CA ILE A 98 5.79 -8.24 9.91
C ILE A 98 5.27 -9.68 9.86
N GLN A 99 5.94 -10.63 10.51
CA GLN A 99 5.46 -12.01 10.63
C GLN A 99 4.10 -12.08 11.35
N LYS A 100 3.88 -11.25 12.37
CA LYS A 100 2.57 -11.15 13.05
C LYS A 100 1.46 -10.67 12.14
N MET A 101 1.76 -9.83 11.15
CA MET A 101 0.74 -9.39 10.17
C MET A 101 0.15 -10.58 9.41
N TYR A 102 0.96 -11.58 9.04
CA TYR A 102 0.46 -12.80 8.38
C TYR A 102 -0.49 -13.62 9.25
N CYS A 103 -0.39 -13.53 10.58
CA CYS A 103 -1.34 -14.17 11.49
C CYS A 103 -2.75 -13.56 11.39
N ARG A 104 -2.86 -12.33 10.86
CA ARG A 104 -4.06 -11.51 10.79
C ARG A 104 -4.57 -11.30 9.37
N LEU A 105 -4.01 -12.05 8.42
CA LEU A 105 -4.53 -12.12 7.06
C LEU A 105 -5.56 -13.23 6.95
N ASP A 106 -6.65 -12.93 6.24
CA ASP A 106 -7.66 -13.91 5.83
C ASP A 106 -7.39 -14.42 4.41
N HIS A 107 -6.91 -13.54 3.52
CA HIS A 107 -6.65 -13.86 2.13
C HIS A 107 -5.40 -13.15 1.58
N ILE A 108 -4.74 -13.85 0.64
CA ILE A 108 -3.70 -13.33 -0.23
C ILE A 108 -4.11 -13.64 -1.68
N TRP A 109 -4.65 -12.66 -2.38
CA TRP A 109 -5.07 -12.85 -3.78
C TRP A 109 -3.91 -12.71 -4.74
N VAL A 110 -3.73 -13.69 -5.62
CA VAL A 110 -2.86 -13.54 -6.79
C VAL A 110 -3.75 -13.33 -8.00
N GLU A 111 -3.68 -12.15 -8.60
CA GLU A 111 -4.59 -11.75 -9.67
C GLU A 111 -3.94 -11.90 -11.05
N LYS A 112 -4.56 -12.68 -11.94
CA LYS A 112 -4.13 -12.79 -13.35
C LYS A 112 -3.96 -11.44 -14.03
N GLN A 113 -4.90 -10.54 -13.77
CA GLN A 113 -4.91 -9.20 -14.31
C GLN A 113 -5.35 -8.24 -13.23
N PHE A 114 -4.40 -7.42 -12.79
CA PHE A 114 -4.62 -6.31 -11.89
C PHE A 114 -3.87 -5.10 -12.44
N PHE A 115 -4.47 -3.92 -12.32
CA PHE A 115 -3.96 -2.71 -12.97
C PHE A 115 -2.75 -2.11 -12.23
N ALA A 116 -2.63 -2.38 -10.92
CA ALA A 116 -1.53 -1.94 -10.09
C ALA A 116 -0.57 -3.09 -9.74
N THR A 117 0.43 -2.81 -8.91
CA THR A 117 1.39 -3.81 -8.44
C THR A 117 0.73 -4.74 -7.41
N ALA A 118 0.15 -4.15 -6.37
CA ALA A 118 -0.53 -4.82 -5.27
C ALA A 118 -1.58 -3.88 -4.64
N PHE A 119 -2.36 -4.40 -3.70
CA PHE A 119 -3.28 -3.64 -2.86
C PHE A 119 -3.45 -4.32 -1.50
N ALA A 120 -3.88 -3.54 -0.52
CA ALA A 120 -4.38 -4.00 0.76
C ALA A 120 -5.88 -3.72 0.89
N SER A 121 -6.60 -4.59 1.58
CA SER A 121 -8.01 -4.40 1.92
C SER A 121 -8.23 -4.75 3.38
N PRO A 122 -8.88 -3.88 4.17
CA PRO A 122 -9.41 -4.30 5.46
C PRO A 122 -10.63 -5.18 5.21
N LEU A 123 -10.82 -6.21 6.04
CA LEU A 123 -12.09 -6.91 6.15
C LEU A 123 -12.86 -6.29 7.31
N ILE A 124 -14.03 -5.75 7.00
CA ILE A 124 -14.85 -4.97 7.92
C ILE A 124 -16.00 -5.83 8.43
N GLY A 125 -16.15 -5.90 9.75
CA GLY A 125 -17.22 -6.61 10.42
C GLY A 125 -18.56 -5.86 10.38
N PRO A 126 -19.66 -6.48 10.85
CA PRO A 126 -21.00 -5.89 10.79
C PRO A 126 -21.14 -4.57 11.55
N GLN A 127 -20.25 -4.27 12.50
CA GLN A 127 -20.26 -3.04 13.30
C GLN A 127 -19.28 -1.98 12.79
N GLY A 128 -18.61 -2.22 11.66
CA GLY A 128 -17.67 -1.27 11.04
C GLY A 128 -16.22 -1.39 11.54
N GLU A 129 -15.93 -2.40 12.36
CA GLU A 129 -14.61 -2.71 12.90
C GLU A 129 -13.75 -3.51 11.90
N VAL A 130 -12.43 -3.32 11.94
CA VAL A 130 -11.49 -4.10 11.11
C VAL A 130 -11.24 -5.45 11.76
N ILE A 131 -11.89 -6.50 11.25
CA ILE A 131 -11.82 -7.86 11.82
C ILE A 131 -10.65 -8.69 11.30
N SER A 132 -10.11 -8.33 10.13
CA SER A 132 -8.98 -9.01 9.50
C SER A 132 -8.41 -8.17 8.36
N GLY A 133 -7.26 -8.56 7.83
CA GLY A 133 -6.64 -7.96 6.66
C GLY A 133 -6.65 -8.91 5.47
N ALA A 134 -6.54 -8.35 4.27
CA ALA A 134 -6.23 -9.10 3.08
C ALA A 134 -5.32 -8.26 2.18
N ILE A 135 -4.52 -8.95 1.37
CA ILE A 135 -3.70 -8.32 0.34
C ILE A 135 -3.98 -8.98 -1.00
N GLY A 136 -3.75 -8.27 -2.08
CA GLY A 136 -3.67 -8.87 -3.40
C GLY A 136 -2.50 -8.34 -4.20
N ILE A 137 -1.99 -9.17 -5.10
CA ILE A 137 -0.82 -8.88 -5.92
C ILE A 137 -1.05 -9.34 -7.35
N ARG A 138 -0.57 -8.56 -8.31
CA ARG A 138 -0.62 -8.92 -9.72
C ARG A 138 0.29 -10.11 -9.99
N GLU A 139 -0.21 -11.12 -10.70
CA GLU A 139 0.56 -12.33 -11.06
C GLU A 139 1.89 -11.99 -11.77
N GLU A 140 1.89 -11.00 -12.67
CA GLU A 140 3.10 -10.56 -13.38
C GLU A 140 4.19 -10.09 -12.41
N VAL A 141 3.82 -9.54 -11.25
CA VAL A 141 4.80 -9.19 -10.21
C VAL A 141 5.47 -10.44 -9.66
N LEU A 142 4.77 -11.56 -9.48
CA LEU A 142 5.38 -12.79 -8.98
C LEU A 142 6.18 -13.53 -10.04
N ASN A 143 5.73 -13.51 -11.30
CA ASN A 143 6.37 -14.24 -12.40
C ASN A 143 7.52 -13.49 -13.07
N SER A 144 7.60 -12.17 -12.92
CA SER A 144 8.63 -11.36 -13.58
C SER A 144 9.97 -11.48 -12.88
N GLU A 145 11.06 -11.57 -13.65
CA GLU A 145 12.45 -11.58 -13.15
C GLU A 145 12.98 -10.18 -12.80
N ARG A 146 12.12 -9.14 -12.86
CA ARG A 146 12.53 -7.77 -12.55
C ARG A 146 13.06 -7.63 -11.13
N THR A 147 14.17 -6.93 -11.04
CA THR A 147 14.79 -6.47 -9.79
C THR A 147 14.09 -5.21 -9.25
N PHE A 148 14.40 -4.83 -8.00
CA PHE A 148 13.80 -3.66 -7.35
C PHE A 148 14.03 -2.36 -8.14
N ASP A 149 15.26 -2.09 -8.58
CA ASP A 149 15.58 -0.86 -9.31
C ASP A 149 14.87 -0.80 -10.66
N GLU A 150 14.73 -1.95 -11.34
CA GLU A 150 14.01 -2.04 -12.61
C GLU A 150 12.52 -1.80 -12.44
N TRP A 151 11.90 -2.39 -11.41
CA TRP A 151 10.49 -2.17 -11.09
C TRP A 151 10.24 -0.72 -10.70
N LEU A 152 11.01 -0.16 -9.76
CA LEU A 152 10.78 1.20 -9.28
C LEU A 152 10.96 2.22 -10.41
N SER A 153 11.97 2.00 -11.26
CA SER A 153 12.17 2.85 -12.42
C SER A 153 11.05 2.71 -13.46
N TRP A 154 10.57 1.49 -13.73
CA TRP A 154 9.43 1.24 -14.61
C TRP A 154 8.17 1.93 -14.07
N LYS A 155 7.89 1.78 -12.77
CA LYS A 155 6.72 2.37 -12.09
C LYS A 155 6.72 3.88 -12.27
N GLU A 156 7.86 4.54 -12.13
CA GLU A 156 7.96 6.00 -12.30
C GLU A 156 7.80 6.44 -13.77
N GLU A 157 8.26 5.64 -14.73
CA GLU A 157 8.15 5.93 -16.15
C GLU A 157 6.70 5.91 -16.67
N THR A 158 5.77 5.26 -15.99
CA THR A 158 4.35 5.28 -16.38
C THR A 158 3.77 6.69 -16.37
N SER A 159 4.28 7.58 -15.50
CA SER A 159 3.90 9.00 -15.47
C SER A 159 4.24 9.73 -16.77
N PHE A 160 5.16 9.18 -17.57
CA PHE A 160 5.72 9.78 -18.78
C PHE A 160 5.33 9.03 -20.05
N GLY A 161 4.27 8.23 -20.00
CA GLY A 161 3.80 7.44 -21.15
C GLY A 161 4.42 6.04 -21.22
N GLY A 162 5.07 5.60 -20.14
CA GLY A 162 5.50 4.22 -19.97
C GLY A 162 4.31 3.26 -19.99
N THR A 163 4.56 2.08 -20.53
CA THR A 163 3.64 0.93 -20.50
C THR A 163 3.32 0.47 -19.07
N THR A 164 2.07 0.08 -18.84
CA THR A 164 1.61 -0.49 -17.56
C THR A 164 1.79 -2.01 -17.45
N SER A 165 2.30 -2.68 -18.50
CA SER A 165 2.78 -4.07 -18.38
C SER A 165 4.21 -4.04 -17.86
N LEU A 166 4.46 -4.82 -16.81
CA LEU A 166 5.80 -4.94 -16.23
C LEU A 166 6.75 -5.53 -17.27
N ASP A 167 6.39 -6.55 -18.02
CA ASP A 167 7.31 -7.24 -18.95
C ASP A 167 7.61 -6.45 -20.24
N SER A 168 6.98 -5.29 -20.41
CA SER A 168 7.22 -4.45 -21.58
C SER A 168 8.51 -3.61 -21.44
N PRO A 169 9.13 -3.19 -22.57
CA PRO A 169 10.31 -2.34 -22.54
C PRO A 169 10.07 -1.02 -21.80
N ARG A 170 11.07 -0.62 -21.01
CA ARG A 170 11.12 0.66 -20.31
C ARG A 170 11.40 1.82 -21.26
N LEU A 171 11.02 3.04 -20.86
CA LEU A 171 11.34 4.26 -21.61
C LEU A 171 12.83 4.62 -21.50
N GLY A 172 13.45 4.27 -20.37
CA GLY A 172 14.86 4.55 -20.11
C GLY A 172 15.16 6.03 -19.86
N ILE A 173 14.18 6.80 -19.35
CA ILE A 173 14.31 8.25 -19.11
C ILE A 173 14.77 8.57 -17.69
N LEU A 174 14.67 7.61 -16.78
CA LEU A 174 15.20 7.68 -15.41
C LEU A 174 15.78 6.32 -15.00
N GLN A 175 16.62 6.27 -13.99
CA GLN A 175 17.17 5.02 -13.50
C GLN A 175 17.42 5.09 -12.00
N TYR A 176 16.71 4.25 -11.25
CA TYR A 176 17.02 3.97 -9.86
C TYR A 176 18.27 3.08 -9.77
N THR A 177 19.03 3.26 -8.71
CA THR A 177 20.16 2.38 -8.38
C THR A 177 20.21 2.23 -6.88
N SER A 178 20.32 0.98 -6.40
CA SER A 178 20.38 0.67 -4.98
C SER A 178 21.44 -0.37 -4.64
N ASN A 179 21.68 -0.55 -3.33
CA ASN A 179 22.51 -1.62 -2.78
C ASN A 179 21.74 -2.92 -2.46
N ARG A 180 20.47 -3.00 -2.86
CA ARG A 180 19.56 -4.14 -2.73
C ARG A 180 18.74 -4.26 -4.00
N ASN A 181 19.36 -4.77 -5.06
CA ASN A 181 18.74 -4.86 -6.37
C ASN A 181 18.42 -6.31 -6.75
N GLU A 182 17.71 -7.00 -5.87
CA GLU A 182 17.29 -8.38 -6.05
C GLU A 182 15.77 -8.50 -6.15
N LYS A 183 15.30 -9.61 -6.73
CA LYS A 183 13.89 -9.92 -6.91
C LYS A 183 13.16 -10.07 -5.57
N GLU A 184 13.83 -10.71 -4.62
CA GLU A 184 13.31 -10.96 -3.27
C GLU A 184 13.08 -9.65 -2.53
N PHE A 185 14.03 -8.71 -2.62
CA PHE A 185 13.90 -7.39 -2.00
C PHE A 185 12.78 -6.56 -2.65
N PHE A 186 12.58 -6.69 -3.96
CA PHE A 186 11.41 -6.12 -4.64
C PHE A 186 10.09 -6.61 -4.03
N LEU A 187 9.94 -7.93 -3.91
CA LEU A 187 8.74 -8.49 -3.33
C LEU A 187 8.56 -8.06 -1.87
N ASP A 188 9.63 -8.10 -1.07
CA ASP A 188 9.59 -7.70 0.34
C ASP A 188 9.12 -6.25 0.47
N TYR A 189 9.64 -5.33 -0.34
CA TYR A 189 9.24 -3.92 -0.32
C TYR A 189 7.75 -3.72 -0.67
N VAL A 190 7.26 -4.41 -1.71
CA VAL A 190 5.85 -4.33 -2.10
C VAL A 190 4.93 -4.83 -0.98
N LEU A 191 5.27 -5.96 -0.37
CA LEU A 191 4.46 -6.53 0.70
C LEU A 191 4.52 -5.68 1.97
N ASP A 192 5.69 -5.15 2.32
CA ASP A 192 5.86 -4.21 3.44
C ASP A 192 5.02 -2.94 3.23
N HIS A 193 4.87 -2.46 1.99
CA HIS A 193 3.97 -1.35 1.64
C HIS A 193 2.51 -1.70 1.91
N GLU A 194 2.02 -2.83 1.40
CA GLU A 194 0.63 -3.24 1.62
C GLU A 194 0.32 -3.51 3.10
N PHE A 195 1.30 -4.01 3.87
CA PHE A 195 1.15 -4.13 5.32
C PHE A 195 1.14 -2.78 6.03
N GLY A 196 1.82 -1.77 5.50
CA GLY A 196 1.69 -0.38 5.93
C GLY A 196 0.23 0.08 5.91
N HIS A 197 -0.49 -0.17 4.82
CA HIS A 197 -1.94 0.13 4.73
C HIS A 197 -2.76 -0.62 5.80
N LEU A 198 -2.48 -1.92 6.02
CA LEU A 198 -3.17 -2.69 7.06
C LEU A 198 -2.92 -2.13 8.47
N PHE A 199 -1.71 -1.65 8.76
CA PHE A 199 -1.43 -0.95 10.00
C PHE A 199 -2.21 0.37 10.11
N ASP A 200 -2.33 1.14 9.04
CA ASP A 200 -3.15 2.36 9.05
C ASP A 200 -4.62 2.05 9.36
N PHE A 201 -5.20 1.03 8.73
CA PHE A 201 -6.60 0.65 8.97
C PHE A 201 -6.86 0.31 10.45
N SER A 202 -5.96 -0.46 11.08
CA SER A 202 -6.13 -0.89 12.48
C SER A 202 -5.79 0.20 13.50
N ASN A 203 -4.88 1.11 13.18
CA ASN A 203 -4.38 2.12 14.12
C ASN A 203 -4.92 3.53 13.85
N GLN A 204 -5.66 3.72 12.76
CA GLN A 204 -6.21 5.00 12.30
C GLN A 204 -5.12 6.08 12.20
N LEU A 205 -3.99 5.75 11.60
CA LEU A 205 -2.82 6.63 11.54
C LEU A 205 -3.11 7.88 10.71
N ASN A 206 -3.95 7.77 9.69
CA ASN A 206 -4.45 8.88 8.87
C ASN A 206 -5.83 9.40 9.31
N ARG A 207 -6.18 9.32 10.60
CA ARG A 207 -7.49 9.79 11.09
C ARG A 207 -7.75 11.25 10.74
N VAL A 208 -8.94 11.48 10.17
CA VAL A 208 -9.52 12.79 9.82
C VAL A 208 -10.74 13.10 10.70
N TYR A 209 -11.26 14.34 10.66
CA TYR A 209 -12.34 14.77 11.54
C TYR A 209 -13.70 14.12 11.26
N ASP A 210 -14.37 14.51 10.18
CA ASP A 210 -15.69 13.99 9.79
C ASP A 210 -15.70 13.93 8.27
N CYS A 211 -14.97 12.97 7.74
CA CYS A 211 -14.80 12.77 6.30
C CYS A 211 -15.45 11.46 5.90
N HIS A 212 -16.33 11.51 4.92
CA HIS A 212 -16.94 10.34 4.31
C HIS A 212 -17.04 10.55 2.80
N TYR A 213 -17.18 9.48 2.04
CA TYR A 213 -17.35 9.57 0.59
C TYR A 213 -18.83 9.52 0.25
N GLU A 214 -19.28 10.42 -0.62
CA GLU A 214 -20.63 10.41 -1.19
C GLU A 214 -20.53 10.23 -2.70
N GLU A 215 -21.48 9.48 -3.28
CA GLU A 215 -21.59 9.34 -4.72
C GLU A 215 -22.19 10.63 -5.31
N THR A 216 -21.36 11.43 -5.98
CA THR A 216 -21.78 12.71 -6.59
C THR A 216 -22.36 12.52 -7.99
N SER A 217 -22.00 11.42 -8.65
CA SER A 217 -22.60 10.93 -9.90
C SER A 217 -22.34 9.41 -10.06
N PRO A 218 -23.06 8.68 -10.92
CA PRO A 218 -22.91 7.23 -11.03
C PRO A 218 -21.46 6.78 -11.21
N GLY A 219 -20.93 6.05 -10.22
CA GLY A 219 -19.55 5.56 -10.17
C GLY A 219 -18.50 6.62 -9.80
N THR A 220 -18.90 7.83 -9.41
CA THR A 220 -18.01 8.90 -8.95
C THR A 220 -18.27 9.20 -7.49
N TRP A 221 -17.25 8.98 -6.67
CA TRP A 221 -17.31 9.18 -5.23
C TRP A 221 -16.35 10.31 -4.84
N GLU A 222 -16.87 11.32 -4.15
CA GLU A 222 -16.09 12.45 -3.67
C GLU A 222 -16.12 12.54 -2.15
N PRO A 223 -15.04 13.00 -1.52
CA PRO A 223 -15.02 13.24 -0.09
C PRO A 223 -15.90 14.43 0.29
N VAL A 224 -16.73 14.25 1.30
CA VAL A 224 -17.63 15.23 1.88
C VAL A 224 -17.32 15.37 3.38
N GLY A 225 -17.48 16.59 3.90
CA GLY A 225 -17.24 16.92 5.31
C GLY A 225 -15.87 17.53 5.58
N ASP A 226 -15.37 17.39 6.81
CA ASP A 226 -14.07 17.90 7.24
C ASP A 226 -12.99 16.83 7.11
N CYS A 227 -12.36 16.79 5.94
CA CYS A 227 -11.30 15.85 5.58
C CYS A 227 -9.91 16.33 5.97
N ARG A 228 -9.79 17.24 6.94
CA ARG A 228 -8.49 17.63 7.50
C ARG A 228 -7.97 16.52 8.43
N PRO A 229 -6.66 16.22 8.40
CA PRO A 229 -6.06 15.32 9.37
C PRO A 229 -6.26 15.81 10.81
N THR A 230 -6.48 14.89 11.73
CA THR A 230 -6.59 15.22 13.16
C THR A 230 -5.22 15.50 13.78
N PRO A 231 -5.12 16.32 14.84
CA PRO A 231 -3.86 16.55 15.53
C PRO A 231 -3.21 15.25 16.02
N GLY A 232 -1.92 15.10 15.77
CA GLY A 232 -1.12 13.92 16.10
C GLY A 232 -1.29 12.75 15.13
N SER A 233 -2.04 12.90 14.03
CA SER A 233 -2.12 11.88 12.97
C SER A 233 -0.93 11.98 12.01
N TRP A 234 -0.64 10.90 11.29
CA TRP A 234 0.38 10.87 10.24
C TRP A 234 0.12 11.92 9.16
N GLY A 235 -1.13 11.98 8.68
CA GLY A 235 -1.56 12.93 7.65
C GLY A 235 -1.27 14.38 8.04
N GLU A 236 -1.33 14.73 9.33
CA GLU A 236 -1.03 16.09 9.79
C GLU A 236 0.39 16.52 9.41
N LEU A 237 1.36 15.62 9.30
CA LEU A 237 2.76 15.99 9.04
C LEU A 237 2.94 16.72 7.70
N SER A 238 2.25 16.24 6.65
CA SER A 238 2.47 16.70 5.26
C SER A 238 1.20 17.20 4.56
N TRP A 239 0.02 16.94 5.11
CA TRP A 239 -1.26 17.14 4.43
C TRP A 239 -2.12 18.23 5.07
N LYS A 240 -2.79 19.00 4.23
CA LYS A 240 -3.82 19.96 4.63
C LYS A 240 -5.19 19.25 4.73
N ASP A 241 -5.46 18.41 3.75
CA ASP A 241 -6.62 17.51 3.63
C ASP A 241 -6.19 16.27 2.85
N ILE A 242 -7.10 15.31 2.65
CA ILE A 242 -6.76 14.04 2.00
C ILE A 242 -6.33 14.14 0.53
N GLN A 243 -6.51 15.30 -0.11
CA GLN A 243 -6.14 15.52 -1.52
C GLN A 243 -5.01 16.54 -1.70
N THR A 244 -4.85 17.43 -0.72
CA THR A 244 -4.01 18.61 -0.82
C THR A 244 -2.88 18.57 0.22
N PRO A 245 -1.61 18.52 -0.20
CA PRO A 245 -0.49 18.66 0.73
C PRO A 245 -0.43 20.07 1.31
N LYS A 246 0.30 20.23 2.42
CA LYS A 246 0.68 21.54 2.93
C LYS A 246 1.55 22.27 1.90
N PRO A 247 1.51 23.61 1.82
CA PRO A 247 2.34 24.36 0.88
C PRO A 247 3.85 24.09 1.00
N SER A 248 4.35 23.79 2.20
CA SER A 248 5.76 23.42 2.45
C SER A 248 6.12 22.00 1.99
N SER A 249 5.13 21.21 1.59
CA SER A 249 5.30 19.81 1.14
C SER A 249 4.90 19.62 -0.32
N ASP A 250 4.21 20.59 -0.93
CA ASP A 250 3.84 20.55 -2.34
C ASP A 250 5.03 20.91 -3.23
N PHE A 251 5.01 20.45 -4.48
CA PHE A 251 6.08 20.70 -5.44
C PHE A 251 5.58 20.65 -6.89
N PRO A 252 6.32 21.21 -7.87
CA PRO A 252 5.91 21.24 -9.26
C PRO A 252 5.53 19.86 -9.82
N PHE A 253 4.46 19.81 -10.62
CA PHE A 253 3.94 18.61 -11.28
C PHE A 253 3.42 17.48 -10.37
N ARG A 254 3.44 17.62 -9.04
CA ARG A 254 2.97 16.56 -8.11
C ARG A 254 1.58 16.03 -8.45
N LYS A 255 0.64 16.93 -8.76
CA LYS A 255 -0.75 16.57 -9.10
C LYS A 255 -0.83 15.71 -10.36
N ASP A 256 0.09 15.92 -11.29
CA ASP A 256 0.12 15.29 -12.61
C ASP A 256 0.87 13.94 -12.63
N ILE A 257 1.61 13.61 -11.57
CA ILE A 257 2.27 12.29 -11.41
C ILE A 257 1.21 11.18 -11.41
N CYS A 258 1.46 10.09 -12.14
CA CYS A 258 0.54 8.98 -12.25
C CYS A 258 1.23 7.62 -12.49
N PHE A 259 0.77 6.58 -11.79
CA PHE A 259 1.43 5.27 -11.79
C PHE A 259 0.73 4.17 -12.60
N TYR A 260 -0.61 4.17 -12.64
CA TYR A 260 -1.36 3.05 -13.23
C TYR A 260 -2.50 3.49 -14.14
N PHE A 261 -3.18 4.60 -13.83
CA PHE A 261 -4.32 5.11 -14.59
C PHE A 261 -4.18 6.59 -14.92
N CYS A 262 -3.44 6.88 -15.99
CA CYS A 262 -3.11 8.27 -16.33
C CYS A 262 -4.11 8.92 -17.29
N GLY A 263 -5.16 8.18 -17.70
CA GLY A 263 -6.20 8.72 -18.58
C GLY A 263 -5.67 9.22 -19.94
N GLY A 264 -4.51 8.72 -20.38
CA GLY A 264 -3.81 9.20 -21.58
C GLY A 264 -3.11 10.56 -21.42
N GLN A 265 -3.07 11.11 -20.21
CA GLN A 265 -2.31 12.32 -19.88
C GLN A 265 -0.98 11.92 -19.27
N PHE A 266 0.11 12.42 -19.84
CA PHE A 266 1.45 12.07 -19.43
C PHE A 266 2.29 13.33 -19.26
N LEU A 267 3.21 13.28 -18.30
CA LEU A 267 4.19 14.32 -18.07
C LEU A 267 5.22 14.37 -19.20
N ASN A 268 5.75 15.56 -19.46
CA ASN A 268 6.88 15.74 -20.35
C ASN A 268 8.15 15.24 -19.64
N PRO A 269 8.97 14.35 -20.22
CA PRO A 269 10.23 13.91 -19.59
C PRO A 269 11.18 15.05 -19.15
N ALA A 270 11.06 16.24 -19.75
CA ALA A 270 11.80 17.43 -19.31
C ALA A 270 11.48 17.87 -17.87
N SER A 271 10.33 17.49 -17.31
CA SER A 271 9.95 17.83 -15.92
C SER A 271 10.60 16.94 -14.86
N LEU A 272 11.30 15.86 -15.24
CA LEU A 272 11.92 14.92 -14.31
C LEU A 272 12.82 15.59 -13.27
N ILE A 273 13.67 16.53 -13.70
CA ILE A 273 14.58 17.24 -12.80
C ILE A 273 13.79 18.09 -11.79
N GLU A 274 12.74 18.79 -12.23
CA GLU A 274 11.91 19.62 -11.36
C GLU A 274 11.12 18.78 -10.35
N ILE A 275 10.61 17.61 -10.78
CA ILE A 275 9.91 16.66 -9.91
C ILE A 275 10.85 16.17 -8.80
N PHE A 276 12.02 15.64 -9.15
CA PHE A 276 12.93 15.09 -8.14
C PHE A 276 13.59 16.17 -7.28
N SER A 277 13.87 17.36 -7.82
CA SER A 277 14.28 18.52 -7.00
C SER A 277 13.17 18.89 -6.01
N GLY A 278 11.92 18.85 -6.45
CA GLY A 278 10.74 19.06 -5.61
C GLY A 278 10.64 18.04 -4.47
N ILE A 279 10.88 16.75 -4.76
CA ILE A 279 10.90 15.70 -3.74
C ILE A 279 11.94 16.00 -2.66
N MET A 280 13.18 16.35 -3.04
CA MET A 280 14.26 16.67 -2.09
C MET A 280 13.95 17.88 -1.19
N GLU A 281 13.07 18.77 -1.61
CA GLU A 281 12.64 19.93 -0.84
C GLU A 281 11.30 19.73 -0.11
N SER A 282 10.62 18.62 -0.35
CA SER A 282 9.34 18.28 0.27
C SER A 282 9.51 17.48 1.57
N THR A 283 8.37 17.15 2.19
CA THR A 283 8.30 16.21 3.31
C THR A 283 7.90 14.79 2.87
N PHE A 284 7.90 14.50 1.57
CA PHE A 284 7.59 13.17 1.02
C PHE A 284 8.87 12.38 0.75
N MET A 285 8.88 11.09 1.10
CA MET A 285 10.05 10.21 0.88
C MET A 285 10.15 9.70 -0.56
N SER A 286 9.04 9.68 -1.31
CA SER A 286 8.99 9.33 -2.72
C SER A 286 7.89 10.09 -3.46
N THR A 287 7.90 10.03 -4.79
CA THR A 287 6.82 10.54 -5.64
C THR A 287 5.50 9.82 -5.36
N TYR A 288 5.53 8.53 -5.03
CA TYR A 288 4.34 7.74 -4.71
C TYR A 288 3.71 8.18 -3.38
N ALA A 289 4.54 8.44 -2.37
CA ALA A 289 4.09 8.99 -1.08
C ALA A 289 3.37 10.35 -1.22
N SER A 290 3.64 11.10 -2.29
CA SER A 290 3.02 12.42 -2.54
C SER A 290 1.59 12.35 -3.10
N LYS A 291 1.03 11.15 -3.33
CA LYS A 291 -0.27 10.97 -3.99
C LYS A 291 -1.47 11.04 -3.04
N HIS A 292 -1.36 10.50 -1.83
CA HIS A 292 -2.45 10.47 -0.84
C HIS A 292 -1.88 10.16 0.57
N PRO A 293 -2.47 10.64 1.69
CA PRO A 293 -1.95 10.36 3.03
C PRO A 293 -1.78 8.87 3.37
N GLY A 294 -2.69 8.01 2.89
CA GLY A 294 -2.58 6.56 3.05
C GLY A 294 -1.36 5.99 2.34
N GLU A 295 -1.15 6.35 1.07
CA GLU A 295 0.05 5.97 0.31
C GLU A 295 1.32 6.56 0.92
N ASP A 296 1.24 7.78 1.47
CA ASP A 296 2.34 8.43 2.17
C ASP A 296 2.80 7.60 3.38
N TRP A 297 1.86 7.15 4.20
CA TRP A 297 2.16 6.27 5.33
C TRP A 297 2.76 4.95 4.86
N ALA A 298 2.05 4.22 3.99
CA ALA A 298 2.46 2.88 3.56
C ALA A 298 3.85 2.87 2.89
N GLU A 299 4.10 3.84 2.01
CA GLU A 299 5.37 4.00 1.34
C GLU A 299 6.50 4.42 2.30
N SER A 300 6.21 5.35 3.21
CA SER A 300 7.20 5.79 4.21
C SER A 300 7.53 4.69 5.20
N PHE A 301 6.55 3.87 5.58
CA PHE A 301 6.73 2.70 6.43
C PHE A 301 7.62 1.65 5.75
N ALA A 302 7.32 1.28 4.51
CA ALA A 302 8.15 0.34 3.74
C ALA A 302 9.59 0.84 3.56
N LEU A 303 9.76 2.13 3.21
CA LEU A 303 11.08 2.75 3.11
C LEU A 303 11.82 2.77 4.45
N PHE A 304 11.12 3.04 5.56
CA PHE A 304 11.71 3.01 6.89
C PHE A 304 12.24 1.61 7.25
N LEU A 305 11.43 0.56 7.04
CA LEU A 305 11.88 -0.82 7.26
C LEU A 305 13.06 -1.17 6.36
N ALA A 306 12.99 -0.81 5.09
CA ALA A 306 14.07 -1.04 4.14
C ALA A 306 15.38 -0.38 4.60
N GLN A 307 15.36 0.90 4.99
CA GLN A 307 16.57 1.63 5.35
C GLN A 307 17.10 1.24 6.74
N GLU A 308 16.23 1.26 7.76
CA GLU A 308 16.64 1.07 9.15
C GLU A 308 16.89 -0.40 9.50
N GLN A 309 16.14 -1.35 8.93
CA GLN A 309 16.30 -2.77 9.24
C GLN A 309 17.13 -3.52 8.21
N LYS A 310 17.03 -3.15 6.92
CA LYS A 310 17.68 -3.88 5.81
C LYS A 310 18.92 -3.16 5.27
N GLY A 311 19.23 -1.95 5.75
CA GLY A 311 20.39 -1.15 5.34
C GLY A 311 20.29 -0.65 3.89
N PHE A 312 19.07 -0.49 3.39
CA PHE A 312 18.79 -0.06 2.02
C PHE A 312 19.31 1.36 1.77
N ARG A 313 19.95 1.54 0.62
CA ARG A 313 20.44 2.82 0.11
C ARG A 313 20.19 2.87 -1.38
N TYR A 314 19.67 3.99 -1.83
CA TYR A 314 19.23 4.19 -3.19
C TYR A 314 19.33 5.65 -3.62
N GLN A 315 19.42 5.83 -4.93
CA GLN A 315 19.43 7.10 -5.63
C GLN A 315 18.68 6.96 -6.95
N VAL A 316 18.33 8.08 -7.56
CA VAL A 316 17.74 8.12 -8.89
C VAL A 316 18.54 9.05 -9.80
N ALA A 317 18.87 8.56 -10.99
CA ALA A 317 19.35 9.38 -12.08
C ALA A 317 18.15 9.84 -12.92
N ALA A 318 17.96 11.15 -13.03
CA ALA A 318 16.86 11.76 -13.76
C ALA A 318 17.42 12.83 -14.71
N GLY A 319 17.43 12.51 -16.01
CA GLY A 319 18.16 13.31 -17.01
C GLY A 319 19.66 13.35 -16.71
N SER A 320 20.22 14.56 -16.57
CA SER A 320 21.64 14.77 -16.26
C SER A 320 21.96 14.84 -14.76
N GLN A 321 20.95 14.77 -13.89
CA GLN A 321 21.11 14.90 -12.44
C GLN A 321 20.94 13.56 -11.73
N ARG A 322 21.55 13.47 -10.54
CA ARG A 322 21.37 12.37 -9.61
C ARG A 322 20.87 12.91 -8.29
N PHE A 323 19.86 12.27 -7.74
CA PHE A 323 19.23 12.62 -6.48
C PHE A 323 19.49 11.49 -5.48
N ASP A 324 20.15 11.81 -4.37
CA ASP A 324 20.42 10.87 -3.29
C ASP A 324 19.20 10.79 -2.35
N LEU A 325 18.33 9.83 -2.65
CA LEU A 325 17.09 9.62 -1.88
C LEU A 325 17.37 9.03 -0.49
N THR A 326 18.54 8.43 -0.29
CA THR A 326 19.00 8.03 1.04
C THR A 326 19.33 9.26 1.88
N ALA A 327 20.07 10.22 1.32
CA ALA A 327 20.34 11.48 2.00
C ALA A 327 19.05 12.26 2.31
N HIS A 328 18.06 12.22 1.39
CA HIS A 328 16.74 12.81 1.64
C HIS A 328 16.03 12.19 2.83
N PHE A 329 15.98 10.85 2.91
CA PHE A 329 15.36 10.14 4.03
C PHE A 329 15.95 10.56 5.39
N TYR A 330 17.27 10.76 5.44
CA TYR A 330 17.97 11.22 6.66
C TYR A 330 17.98 12.74 6.86
N SER A 331 17.34 13.51 5.99
CA SER A 331 17.29 14.97 6.12
C SER A 331 16.40 15.43 7.28
N GLU A 332 16.58 16.69 7.68
CA GLU A 332 15.72 17.34 8.68
C GLU A 332 14.24 17.41 8.25
N LYS A 333 13.96 17.42 6.93
CA LYS A 333 12.59 17.50 6.40
C LYS A 333 11.80 16.21 6.65
N ILE A 334 12.48 15.08 6.65
CA ILE A 334 11.88 13.74 6.81
C ILE A 334 11.94 13.27 8.27
N GLU A 335 12.74 13.90 9.13
CA GLU A 335 12.89 13.54 10.55
C GLU A 335 11.56 13.38 11.29
N PRO A 336 10.56 14.28 11.17
CA PRO A 336 9.29 14.12 11.88
C PRO A 336 8.55 12.82 11.52
N LYS A 337 8.62 12.40 10.26
CA LYS A 337 8.03 11.15 9.78
C LYS A 337 8.77 9.92 10.31
N ARG A 338 10.10 9.94 10.28
CA ARG A 338 10.92 8.86 10.86
C ARG A 338 10.68 8.72 12.35
N LYS A 339 10.56 9.85 13.06
CA LYS A 339 10.21 9.86 14.48
C LYS A 339 8.82 9.26 14.71
N PHE A 340 7.82 9.65 13.93
CA PHE A 340 6.47 9.10 14.04
C PHE A 340 6.47 7.57 13.86
N ILE A 341 7.13 7.05 12.82
CA ILE A 341 7.22 5.60 12.60
C ILE A 341 7.96 4.92 13.76
N THR A 342 9.04 5.52 14.26
CA THR A 342 9.78 4.99 15.41
C THR A 342 8.91 4.92 16.67
N ASP A 343 8.15 5.98 16.96
CA ASP A 343 7.23 6.02 18.10
C ASP A 343 6.13 4.96 17.94
N PHE A 344 5.51 4.88 16.75
CA PHE A 344 4.52 3.86 16.42
C PHE A 344 5.04 2.43 16.67
N LEU A 345 6.25 2.12 16.21
CA LEU A 345 6.86 0.80 16.38
C LEU A 345 7.23 0.47 17.83
N ASN A 346 7.36 1.48 18.70
CA ASN A 346 7.64 1.30 20.12
C ASN A 346 6.37 1.27 21.00
N ASP A 347 5.23 1.66 20.46
CA ASP A 347 3.93 1.64 21.13
C ASP A 347 3.24 0.27 20.98
N ASN A 348 2.04 0.13 21.55
CA ASN A 348 1.21 -1.06 21.39
C ASN A 348 0.54 -1.08 20.00
N VAL A 349 1.30 -1.50 18.99
CA VAL A 349 0.84 -1.64 17.60
C VAL A 349 -0.35 -2.59 17.53
N LYS A 350 -1.46 -2.12 16.97
CA LYS A 350 -2.62 -2.96 16.66
C LYS A 350 -2.48 -3.59 15.29
N TYR A 351 -2.96 -4.81 15.17
CA TYR A 351 -3.11 -5.53 13.92
C TYR A 351 -4.58 -5.63 13.53
N PRO A 352 -4.91 -6.07 12.31
CA PRO A 352 -6.29 -6.38 11.96
C PRO A 352 -6.90 -7.42 12.92
N GLY A 353 -8.10 -7.13 13.42
CA GLY A 353 -8.81 -7.96 14.40
C GLY A 353 -8.45 -7.75 15.87
N ASP A 354 -7.65 -6.72 16.21
CA ASP A 354 -7.39 -6.28 17.59
C ASP A 354 -8.39 -5.25 18.14
#